data_AF-A0A7X1Z7T8-F1
#
_entry.id   AF-A0A7X1Z7T8-F1
#
_cell.length_a   1.000
_cell.length_b   1.000
_cell.length_c   1.000
_cell.angle_alpha   90.00
_cell.angle_beta   90.00
_cell.angle_gamma   90.00
#
_symmetry.space_group_name_H-M   'P 1'
#
loop_
_entity.id
_entity.type
_entity.pdbx_description
1 polymer ?
#
loop_
_entity_poly.entity_id
_entity_poly.type
_entity_poly.pdbx_seq_one_letter_code
_entity_poly.pdbx_strand_id
1 'polypeptide(L)'
;MDTKNIINTLKSSKYLMREKRYIFIGVVMETIFSRELFTKNNDLHEYIHIFENLMKLTPYRDYLYKSRTMLASRVIKDLLNKEVNADLIRLMIDKHIDFIEKYVGYSDKKKSTKKSESSLLEDMIRSNSEKTVR
;
A
#
# COMPACT_ATOMS: atom_id res chain seq x y z
N MET A 1 2.84 2.86 -6.75
CA MET A 1 1.60 2.11 -6.42
C MET A 1 0.39 2.96 -6.82
N ASP A 2 -0.58 2.42 -7.57
CA ASP A 2 -1.82 3.17 -7.89
C ASP A 2 -2.87 2.99 -6.79
N THR A 3 -2.67 3.75 -5.72
CA THR A 3 -3.42 3.65 -4.47
C THR A 3 -4.92 3.86 -4.66
N LYS A 4 -5.34 4.74 -5.58
CA LYS A 4 -6.76 5.06 -5.82
C LYS A 4 -7.50 3.86 -6.39
N ASN A 5 -6.91 3.18 -7.38
CA ASN A 5 -7.50 1.99 -7.99
C ASN A 5 -7.58 0.82 -7.00
N ILE A 6 -6.59 0.66 -6.13
CA ILE A 6 -6.59 -0.35 -5.07
C ILE A 6 -7.74 -0.09 -4.07
N ILE A 7 -7.87 1.15 -3.58
CA ILE A 7 -8.95 1.52 -2.64
C ILE A 7 -10.32 1.27 -3.28
N ASN A 8 -10.51 1.66 -4.54
CA ASN A 8 -11.75 1.42 -5.27
C ASN A 8 -12.06 -0.07 -5.40
N THR A 9 -11.05 -0.90 -5.66
CA THR A 9 -11.21 -2.36 -5.76
C THR A 9 -11.65 -2.96 -4.43
N LEU A 10 -11.06 -2.52 -3.31
CA LEU A 10 -11.42 -3.00 -1.97
C LEU A 10 -12.84 -2.56 -1.55
N LYS A 11 -13.24 -1.33 -1.89
CA LYS A 11 -14.58 -0.77 -1.60
C LYS A 11 -15.68 -1.36 -2.48
N SER A 12 -15.34 -1.82 -3.69
CA SER A 12 -16.31 -2.34 -4.67
C SER A 12 -17.21 -3.45 -4.10
N SER A 13 -18.51 -3.37 -4.37
CA SER A 13 -19.49 -4.42 -4.03
C SER A 13 -19.41 -5.64 -4.95
N LYS A 14 -18.58 -5.59 -6.00
CA LYS A 14 -18.43 -6.66 -7.01
C LYS A 14 -17.91 -7.98 -6.41
N TYR A 15 -17.13 -7.90 -5.34
CA TYR A 15 -16.45 -9.06 -4.77
C TYR A 15 -17.07 -9.48 -3.44
N LEU A 16 -17.23 -10.79 -3.25
CA LEU A 16 -17.62 -11.38 -1.98
C LEU A 16 -16.52 -11.18 -0.93
N MET A 17 -16.87 -11.18 0.35
CA MET A 17 -15.88 -10.96 1.42
C MET A 17 -14.73 -11.99 1.42
N ARG A 18 -15.00 -13.23 0.99
CA ARG A 18 -13.96 -14.25 0.82
C ARG A 18 -12.95 -13.86 -0.26
N GLU A 19 -13.41 -13.32 -1.37
CA GLU A 19 -12.55 -12.87 -2.48
C GLU A 19 -11.79 -11.61 -2.08
N LYS A 20 -12.48 -10.66 -1.42
CA LYS A 20 -11.86 -9.46 -0.87
C LYS A 20 -10.73 -9.78 0.10
N ARG A 21 -10.84 -10.85 0.89
CA ARG A 21 -9.73 -11.30 1.75
C ARG A 21 -8.47 -11.61 0.94
N TYR A 22 -8.57 -12.34 -0.16
CA TYR A 22 -7.41 -12.67 -0.98
C TYR A 22 -6.84 -11.46 -1.70
N ILE A 23 -7.71 -10.60 -2.23
CA ILE A 23 -7.30 -9.31 -2.82
C ILE A 23 -6.58 -8.47 -1.78
N PHE A 24 -7.14 -8.37 -0.58
CA PHE A 24 -6.56 -7.62 0.53
C PHE A 24 -5.20 -8.15 0.95
N ILE A 25 -5.01 -9.48 1.01
CA ILE A 25 -3.69 -10.08 1.26
C ILE A 25 -2.67 -9.61 0.22
N GLY A 26 -3.04 -9.60 -1.07
CA GLY A 26 -2.19 -9.07 -2.14
C GLY A 26 -1.83 -7.60 -1.92
N VAL A 27 -2.80 -6.78 -1.55
CA VAL A 27 -2.60 -5.35 -1.24
C VAL A 27 -1.67 -5.15 -0.03
N VAL A 28 -1.86 -5.93 1.04
CA VAL A 28 -1.00 -5.88 2.22
C VAL A 28 0.44 -6.27 1.85
N MET A 29 0.62 -7.29 1.02
CA MET A 29 1.95 -7.67 0.53
C MET A 29 2.60 -6.54 -0.26
N GLU A 30 1.90 -5.99 -1.26
CA GLU A 30 2.43 -4.87 -2.06
C GLU A 30 2.82 -3.69 -1.17
N THR A 31 2.00 -3.39 -0.16
CA THR A 31 2.24 -2.33 0.82
C THR A 31 3.50 -2.58 1.65
N ILE A 32 3.66 -3.80 2.19
CA ILE A 32 4.87 -4.17 2.97
C ILE A 32 6.13 -4.06 2.09
N PHE A 33 6.04 -4.46 0.82
CA PHE A 33 7.18 -4.40 -0.10
C PHE A 33 7.46 -3.01 -0.67
N SER A 34 6.52 -2.07 -0.57
CA SER A 34 6.68 -0.71 -1.12
C SER A 34 7.82 0.05 -0.46
N ARG A 35 8.85 0.38 -1.25
CA ARG A 35 9.95 1.26 -0.82
C ARG A 35 9.59 2.74 -0.88
N GLU A 36 8.55 3.08 -1.63
CA GLU A 36 7.99 4.43 -1.69
C GLU A 36 7.26 4.77 -0.39
N LEU A 37 6.51 3.80 0.16
CA LEU A 37 5.82 3.96 1.43
C LEU A 37 6.80 3.82 2.60
N PHE A 38 7.58 2.74 2.65
CA PHE A 38 8.50 2.49 3.75
C PHE A 38 9.93 2.53 3.23
N THR A 39 10.72 3.52 3.63
CA THR A 39 12.12 3.58 3.19
C THR A 39 12.95 2.55 3.95
N LYS A 40 12.73 2.42 5.26
CA LYS A 40 13.39 1.45 6.14
C LYS A 40 12.39 0.39 6.58
N ASN A 41 12.89 -0.81 6.90
CA ASN A 41 12.00 -1.87 7.37
C ASN A 41 11.40 -1.55 8.75
N ASN A 42 12.10 -0.78 9.59
CA ASN A 42 11.57 -0.36 10.89
C ASN A 42 10.36 0.57 10.75
N ASP A 43 10.20 1.27 9.63
CA ASP A 43 9.04 2.12 9.38
C ASP A 43 7.75 1.28 9.25
N LEU A 44 7.87 -0.04 9.00
CA LEU A 44 6.73 -0.95 8.91
C LEU A 44 6.08 -1.21 10.28
N HIS A 45 6.74 -0.92 11.39
CA HIS A 45 6.16 -1.16 12.73
C HIS A 45 4.81 -0.47 12.89
N GLU A 46 4.67 0.81 12.51
CA GLU A 46 3.40 1.55 12.63
C GLU A 46 2.28 0.87 11.83
N TYR A 47 2.60 0.40 10.62
CA TYR A 47 1.64 -0.26 9.76
C TYR A 47 1.25 -1.65 10.26
N ILE A 48 2.23 -2.47 10.67
CA ILE A 48 1.98 -3.83 11.14
C ILE A 48 1.23 -3.85 12.47
N HIS A 49 1.45 -2.84 13.32
CA HIS A 49 0.79 -2.73 14.62
C HIS A 49 -0.75 -2.64 14.50
N ILE A 50 -1.27 -2.13 13.38
CA ILE A 50 -2.71 -2.15 13.06
C ILE A 50 -3.23 -3.60 13.11
N PHE A 51 -2.53 -4.51 12.44
CA PHE A 51 -2.94 -5.92 12.34
C PHE A 51 -2.75 -6.66 13.66
N GLU A 52 -1.64 -6.41 14.36
CA GLU A 52 -1.39 -6.98 15.68
C GLU A 52 -2.51 -6.63 16.67
N ASN A 53 -2.93 -5.36 16.71
CA ASN A 53 -3.99 -4.91 17.58
C ASN A 53 -5.36 -5.50 17.22
N LEU A 54 -5.71 -5.48 15.93
CA LEU A 54 -7.00 -6.00 15.46
C LEU A 54 -7.15 -7.51 15.68
N MET A 55 -6.07 -8.27 15.49
CA MET A 55 -6.05 -9.72 15.73
C MET A 55 -5.70 -10.10 17.17
N LYS A 56 -5.44 -9.11 18.05
CA LYS A 56 -4.97 -9.32 19.44
C LYS A 56 -3.74 -10.22 19.50
N LEU A 57 -2.81 -10.05 18.57
CA LEU A 57 -1.55 -10.79 18.53
C LEU A 57 -0.56 -10.19 19.51
N THR A 58 0.33 -11.03 20.02
CA THR A 58 1.56 -10.53 20.62
C THR A 58 2.37 -9.77 19.56
N PRO A 59 2.96 -8.62 19.90
CA PRO A 59 3.82 -7.88 18.97
C PRO A 59 4.87 -8.78 18.35
N TYR A 60 5.06 -8.63 17.04
CA TYR A 60 6.06 -9.36 16.30
C TYR A 60 7.45 -9.00 16.81
N ARG A 61 8.28 -10.03 16.95
CA ARG A 61 9.66 -9.88 17.39
C ARG A 61 10.47 -9.09 16.35
N ASP A 62 11.38 -8.24 16.82
CA ASP A 62 12.18 -7.33 15.98
C ASP A 62 12.93 -8.02 14.83
N TYR A 63 13.35 -9.28 15.01
CA TYR A 63 14.05 -10.01 13.96
C TYR A 63 13.18 -10.19 12.70
N LEU A 64 11.86 -10.21 12.82
CA LEU A 64 10.94 -10.33 11.68
C LEU A 64 11.02 -9.10 10.77
N TYR A 65 11.29 -7.92 11.35
CA TYR A 65 11.45 -6.67 10.61
C TYR A 65 12.82 -6.56 9.91
N LYS A 66 13.76 -7.48 10.16
CA LYS A 66 15.05 -7.49 9.43
C LYS A 66 14.86 -7.80 7.93
N SER A 67 13.79 -8.49 7.55
CA SER A 67 13.46 -8.76 6.15
C SER A 67 11.97 -8.59 5.87
N ARG A 68 11.65 -7.79 4.85
CA ARG A 68 10.26 -7.61 4.39
C ARG A 68 9.60 -8.91 3.95
N THR A 69 10.35 -9.84 3.36
CA THR A 69 9.80 -11.14 2.95
C THR A 69 9.41 -11.99 4.15
N MET A 70 10.23 -11.98 5.20
CA MET A 70 9.96 -12.71 6.44
C MET A 70 8.74 -12.11 7.16
N LEU A 71 8.71 -10.78 7.28
CA LEU A 71 7.57 -10.05 7.84
C LEU A 71 6.28 -10.32 7.05
N ALA A 72 6.32 -10.16 5.73
CA ALA A 72 5.16 -10.41 4.86
C ALA A 72 4.65 -11.85 5.01
N SER A 73 5.54 -12.84 4.97
CA SER A 73 5.17 -14.25 5.18
C SER A 73 4.48 -14.46 6.54
N ARG A 74 4.98 -13.82 7.60
CA ARG A 74 4.37 -13.90 8.93
C ARG A 74 2.97 -13.28 8.95
N VAL A 75 2.82 -12.07 8.40
CA VAL A 75 1.54 -11.35 8.32
C VAL A 75 0.52 -12.15 7.52
N ILE A 76 0.91 -12.69 6.36
CA ILE A 76 0.02 -13.50 5.51
C ILE A 76 -0.48 -14.73 6.26
N LYS A 77 0.42 -15.42 6.99
CA LYS A 77 0.04 -16.59 7.78
C LYS A 77 -1.07 -16.24 8.79
N ASP A 78 -0.95 -15.09 9.44
CA ASP A 78 -1.95 -14.65 10.41
C ASP A 78 -3.24 -14.18 9.72
N LEU A 79 -3.15 -13.47 8.58
CA LEU A 79 -4.30 -13.09 7.75
C LEU A 79 -5.04 -14.28 7.12
N LEU A 80 -4.37 -15.43 6.96
CA LEU A 80 -4.95 -16.70 6.47
C LEU A 80 -5.48 -17.59 7.59
N ASN A 81 -5.34 -17.19 8.86
CA ASN A 81 -5.87 -17.95 9.99
C ASN A 81 -7.41 -18.12 9.86
N LYS A 82 -7.92 -19.32 10.14
CA LYS A 82 -9.35 -19.66 10.05
C LYS A 82 -10.21 -18.87 11.03
N GLU A 83 -9.64 -18.40 12.13
CA GLU A 83 -10.33 -17.58 13.13
C GLU A 83 -10.61 -16.15 12.65
N VAL A 84 -9.95 -15.71 11.57
CA VAL A 84 -10.17 -14.39 10.98
C VAL A 84 -11.47 -14.44 10.15
N ASN A 85 -12.53 -13.86 10.72
CA ASN A 85 -13.86 -13.79 10.12
C ASN A 85 -14.02 -12.59 9.16
N ALA A 86 -15.17 -12.53 8.48
CA ALA A 86 -15.44 -11.50 7.47
C ALA A 86 -15.48 -10.08 8.05
N ASP A 87 -16.03 -9.89 9.25
CA ASP A 87 -16.14 -8.58 9.90
C ASP A 87 -14.75 -8.04 10.27
N LEU A 88 -13.87 -8.92 10.77
CA LEU A 88 -12.49 -8.56 11.06
C LEU A 88 -11.72 -8.18 9.80
N ILE A 89 -11.89 -8.91 8.69
CA ILE A 89 -11.30 -8.54 7.39
C ILE A 89 -11.81 -7.17 6.94
N ARG A 90 -13.10 -6.89 7.08
CA ARG A 90 -13.68 -5.58 6.72
C ARG A 90 -13.03 -4.46 7.53
N LEU A 91 -12.91 -4.64 8.84
CA LEU A 91 -12.27 -3.68 9.72
C LEU A 91 -10.78 -3.47 9.37
N MET A 92 -10.06 -4.53 9.02
CA MET A 92 -8.67 -4.43 8.56
C MET A 92 -8.55 -3.67 7.24
N ILE A 93 -9.46 -3.89 6.30
CA ILE A 93 -9.52 -3.15 5.03
C ILE A 93 -9.72 -1.66 5.33
N ASP A 94 -10.69 -1.32 6.19
CA ASP A 94 -10.98 0.07 6.53
C ASP A 94 -9.75 0.74 7.19
N LYS A 95 -9.09 0.05 8.14
CA LYS A 95 -7.86 0.57 8.78
C LYS A 95 -6.66 0.66 7.85
N HIS A 96 -6.55 -0.23 6.89
CA HIS A 96 -5.54 -0.12 5.84
C HIS A 96 -5.79 1.13 4.99
N ILE A 97 -7.02 1.36 4.57
CA ILE A 97 -7.40 2.55 3.77
C ILE A 97 -7.11 3.83 4.58
N ASP A 98 -7.54 3.89 5.84
CA ASP A 98 -7.26 5.02 6.74
C ASP A 98 -5.75 5.31 6.83
N PHE A 99 -4.93 4.26 7.01
CA PHE A 99 -3.47 4.39 7.09
C PHE A 99 -2.89 4.96 5.80
N ILE A 100 -3.30 4.41 4.67
CA ILE A 100 -2.80 4.80 3.35
C ILE A 100 -3.21 6.24 3.00
N GLU A 101 -4.45 6.64 3.26
CA GLU A 101 -4.93 8.01 3.02
C GLU A 101 -4.15 9.01 3.89
N LYS A 102 -3.91 8.69 5.17
CA LYS A 102 -3.07 9.49 6.07
C LYS A 102 -1.63 9.60 5.55
N TYR A 103 -1.04 8.48 5.09
CA TYR A 103 0.35 8.44 4.66
C TYR A 103 0.57 9.17 3.33
N VAL A 104 -0.32 8.98 2.35
CA VAL A 104 -0.27 9.68 1.06
C VAL A 104 -0.48 11.19 1.28
N GLY A 105 -1.48 11.59 2.07
CA GLY A 105 -1.71 12.99 2.42
C GLY A 105 -0.57 13.64 3.20
N TYR A 106 0.21 12.84 3.96
CA TYR A 106 1.45 13.29 4.60
C TYR A 106 2.61 13.41 3.59
N SER A 107 2.69 12.50 2.61
CA SER A 107 3.74 12.49 1.59
C SER A 107 3.61 13.64 0.57
N ASP A 108 2.39 14.05 0.22
CA ASP A 108 2.14 15.18 -0.68
C ASP A 108 2.59 16.51 -0.05
N LYS A 109 2.51 16.65 1.28
CA LYS A 109 3.04 17.81 2.01
C LYS A 109 4.58 17.87 2.04
N LYS A 110 5.27 16.76 1.82
CA LYS A 110 6.76 16.69 1.78
C LYS A 110 7.34 16.86 0.37
N LYS A 111 6.53 16.85 -0.69
CA LYS A 111 6.98 16.88 -2.09
C LYS A 111 7.03 18.28 -2.74
N SER A 112 6.99 19.37 -1.97
CA SER A 112 7.13 20.74 -2.52
C SER A 112 8.60 21.20 -2.59
N THR A 113 9.43 20.55 -3.39
CA THR A 113 10.60 21.15 -4.11
C THR A 113 11.30 20.09 -4.95
N LYS A 114 10.76 19.77 -6.13
CA LYS A 114 11.59 19.30 -7.25
C LYS A 114 11.01 19.84 -8.56
N LYS A 115 11.84 20.66 -9.21
CA LYS A 115 11.65 21.32 -10.50
C LYS A 115 11.18 20.28 -11.53
N SER A 116 10.13 20.60 -12.29
CA SER A 116 9.59 19.74 -13.34
C SER A 116 10.68 19.43 -14.37
N GLU A 117 11.13 18.18 -14.44
CA GLU A 117 11.79 17.66 -15.63
C GLU A 117 10.69 17.41 -16.67
N SER A 118 10.76 18.10 -17.81
CA SER A 118 9.84 17.87 -18.92
C SER A 118 9.96 16.42 -19.38
N SER A 119 8.82 15.81 -19.67
CA SER A 119 8.79 14.44 -20.18
C SER A 119 9.44 14.41 -21.57
N LEU A 120 10.22 13.37 -21.88
CA LEU A 120 10.76 13.13 -23.23
C LEU A 120 9.67 13.17 -24.32
N LEU A 121 8.43 12.82 -23.97
CA LEU A 121 7.26 12.94 -24.84
C LEU A 121 6.88 14.40 -25.12
N GLU A 122 6.98 15.27 -24.11
CA GLU A 122 6.73 16.71 -24.22
C GLU A 122 7.78 17.38 -25.12
N ASP A 123 9.05 16.98 -24.98
CA ASP A 123 10.14 17.47 -25.81
C ASP A 123 10.02 16.99 -27.27
N MET A 124 9.58 15.74 -27.48
CA MET A 124 9.28 15.21 -28.82
C MET A 124 8.11 15.95 -29.50
N ILE A 125 7.03 16.20 -28.76
CA ILE A 125 5.85 16.92 -29.29
C ILE A 125 6.23 18.35 -29.71
N ARG A 126 7.03 19.06 -28.89
CA ARG A 126 7.53 20.39 -29.25
C ARG A 126 8.38 20.37 -30.52
N SER A 127 9.33 19.43 -30.61
CA SER A 127 10.23 19.33 -31.76
C SER A 127 9.52 19.09 -33.10
N ASN A 128 8.34 18.45 -33.07
CA ASN A 128 7.53 18.21 -34.26
C ASN A 128 6.65 19.41 -34.62
N SER A 129 6.16 20.17 -33.63
CA SER A 129 5.37 21.38 -33.87
C SER A 129 6.18 22.52 -34.50
N GLU A 130 7.48 22.58 -34.24
CA GLU A 130 8.39 23.59 -34.83
C GLU A 130 8.75 23.30 -36.29
N LYS A 131 8.61 22.05 -36.75
CA LYS A 131 8.91 21.65 -38.13
C LYS A 131 7.76 21.90 -39.12
N THR A 132 6.54 22.15 -38.63
CA THR A 132 5.36 22.35 -39.48
C THR A 132 5.15 23.81 -39.89
N VAL A 133 6.01 24.72 -39.45
CA VAL A 133 5.99 26.15 -39.83
C VAL A 133 7.24 26.47 -40.67
N ARG A 134 7.40 25.79 -41.80
CA ARG A 134 8.26 26.21 -42.93
C ARG A 134 7.70 25.69 -44.24
#